data_AF-A0A3D5KH01-F1
#
_entry.id   AF-A0A3D5KH01-F1
#
_cell.length_a   1.000
_cell.length_b   1.000
_cell.length_c   1.000
_cell.angle_alpha   90.00
_cell.angle_beta   90.00
_cell.angle_gamma   90.00
#
_symmetry.space_group_name_H-M   'P 1'
#
loop_
_entity.id
_entity.type
_entity.pdbx_description
1 polymer ?
#
loop_
_entity_poly.entity_id
_entity_poly.type
_entity_poly.pdbx_seq_one_letter_code
_entity_poly.pdbx_strand_id
1 'polypeptide(L)'
;MIFNKKKIPFNGALKDTEDVRDYKLEEIASAGVPIWTEKKEYNHYTIRDQSSSYSCVAQSVATLLEAMLRKNGKEVPVSAKPIYLSRTNQGGGMYFREAMDIGSKNGSTLEYLVPSQNMTEEQMNDDSDITMFDISVGDLLSGMAYISVPFNFNDIASVLDKGNPMIVGFVWDYDEWDREFPKINTNSKRQYHHCVTIVDYTLINGVKYLVIQDSWGKGRGKNGLRFISEEWLSRMTACWYYELMMFNEIEPDTNQKFEKDLEFGMRDPDVTRLQDFLKAQGYFPINTESTGYYGSITVKAVRDFQLAKEIISSPEDGGAGRCGPKTREVINKINDK
;
A
#
# COMPACT_ATOMS: atom_id res chain seq x y z
N MET A 1 13.41 -14.62 -43.37
CA MET A 1 13.74 -14.87 -41.96
C MET A 1 12.56 -14.44 -41.11
N ILE A 2 11.86 -15.40 -40.51
CA ILE A 2 10.73 -15.12 -39.62
C ILE A 2 11.34 -14.63 -38.31
N PHE A 3 11.19 -13.35 -38.01
CA PHE A 3 11.50 -12.82 -36.68
C PHE A 3 10.56 -13.49 -35.69
N ASN A 4 11.10 -14.45 -34.93
CA ASN A 4 10.48 -14.97 -33.73
C ASN A 4 10.27 -13.76 -32.80
N LYS A 5 9.07 -13.15 -32.82
CA LYS A 5 8.64 -12.24 -31.76
C LYS A 5 8.72 -13.06 -30.49
N LYS A 6 9.75 -12.83 -29.65
CA LYS A 6 9.77 -13.33 -28.28
C LYS A 6 8.40 -12.96 -27.70
N LYS A 7 7.56 -13.95 -27.40
CA LYS A 7 6.36 -13.74 -26.58
C LYS A 7 6.89 -13.08 -25.31
N ILE A 8 6.59 -11.80 -25.14
CA ILE A 8 6.79 -11.11 -23.88
C ILE A 8 5.97 -11.95 -22.88
N PRO A 9 6.59 -12.47 -21.80
CA PRO A 9 5.85 -13.24 -20.82
C PRO A 9 4.66 -12.41 -20.34
N PHE A 10 3.52 -13.06 -20.08
CA PHE A 10 2.32 -12.39 -19.63
C PHE A 10 2.57 -11.76 -18.25
N ASN A 11 3.06 -10.52 -18.24
CA ASN A 11 3.50 -9.83 -17.03
C ASN A 11 2.60 -8.62 -16.84
N GLY A 12 1.62 -8.76 -15.95
CA GLY A 12 0.75 -7.65 -15.55
C GLY A 12 1.38 -6.76 -14.48
N ALA A 13 2.36 -7.26 -13.75
CA ALA A 13 3.12 -6.49 -12.78
C ALA A 13 4.44 -6.02 -13.40
N LEU A 14 4.72 -4.72 -13.26
CA LEU A 14 5.98 -4.11 -13.64
C LEU A 14 6.81 -3.81 -12.39
N LYS A 15 8.14 -3.91 -12.53
CA LYS A 15 9.06 -3.75 -11.39
C LYS A 15 9.32 -2.28 -11.08
N ASP A 16 9.02 -1.88 -9.85
CA ASP A 16 9.37 -0.57 -9.32
C ASP A 16 10.88 -0.44 -9.02
N THR A 17 11.39 0.77 -9.15
CA THR A 17 12.68 1.17 -8.54
C THR A 17 12.46 1.52 -7.07
N GLU A 18 13.48 1.34 -6.22
CA GLU A 18 13.41 1.83 -4.84
C GLU A 18 13.26 3.37 -4.80
N ASP A 19 12.44 3.88 -3.87
CA ASP A 19 12.27 5.31 -3.61
C ASP A 19 12.33 5.55 -2.11
N VAL A 20 13.23 6.43 -1.68
CA VAL A 20 13.43 6.76 -0.26
C VAL A 20 12.27 7.53 0.37
N ARG A 21 11.36 8.04 -0.46
CA ARG A 21 10.16 8.79 -0.04
C ARG A 21 8.97 7.88 0.25
N ASP A 22 9.05 6.59 -0.08
CA ASP A 22 8.00 5.63 0.25
C ASP A 22 7.85 5.55 1.77
N TYR A 23 6.61 5.76 2.26
CA TYR A 23 6.31 5.60 3.68
C TYR A 23 6.55 4.15 4.08
N LYS A 24 7.25 3.91 5.18
CA LYS A 24 7.59 2.56 5.66
C LYS A 24 6.81 2.21 6.91
N LEU A 25 6.50 0.93 7.09
CA LEU A 25 5.79 0.43 8.28
C LEU A 25 6.46 0.87 9.59
N GLU A 26 7.79 0.86 9.65
CA GLU A 26 8.56 1.28 10.83
C GLU A 26 8.35 2.76 11.21
N GLU A 27 7.83 3.58 10.30
CA GLU A 27 7.50 4.98 10.57
C GLU A 27 6.19 5.14 11.30
N ILE A 28 5.26 4.18 11.16
CA ILE A 28 3.88 4.34 11.60
C ILE A 28 3.44 3.42 12.72
N ALA A 29 4.12 2.30 12.91
CA ALA A 29 3.82 1.37 13.97
C ALA A 29 5.02 0.48 14.30
N SER A 30 5.10 0.09 15.56
CA SER A 30 5.81 -1.13 15.94
C SER A 30 5.00 -2.36 15.46
N ALA A 31 5.66 -3.31 14.80
CA ALA A 31 5.02 -4.57 14.43
C ALA A 31 4.73 -5.36 15.71
N GLY A 32 3.45 -5.56 16.01
CA GLY A 32 3.03 -6.46 17.09
C GLY A 32 3.41 -7.90 16.78
N VAL A 33 3.47 -8.77 17.79
CA VAL A 33 3.69 -10.21 17.57
C VAL A 33 2.35 -10.86 17.21
N PRO A 34 2.12 -11.28 15.95
CA PRO A 34 0.84 -11.85 15.52
C PRO A 34 0.61 -13.23 16.15
N ILE A 35 -0.64 -13.54 16.46
CA ILE A 35 -1.04 -14.83 17.03
C ILE A 35 -1.52 -15.75 15.91
N TRP A 36 -0.64 -16.68 15.51
CA TRP A 36 -0.93 -17.66 14.46
C TRP A 36 -1.90 -18.73 14.96
N THR A 37 -3.04 -18.85 14.29
CA THR A 37 -4.10 -19.81 14.62
C THR A 37 -4.60 -20.53 13.37
N GLU A 38 -5.09 -21.77 13.56
CA GLU A 38 -5.79 -22.47 12.49
C GLU A 38 -7.16 -21.83 12.26
N LYS A 39 -7.46 -21.52 11.00
CA LYS A 39 -8.74 -20.90 10.59
C LYS A 39 -9.54 -21.85 9.70
N LYS A 40 -10.86 -21.82 9.87
CA LYS A 40 -11.80 -22.61 9.03
C LYS A 40 -12.30 -21.81 7.83
N GLU A 41 -12.43 -20.51 8.02
CA GLU A 41 -12.82 -19.52 7.02
C GLU A 41 -11.76 -18.43 6.99
N TYR A 42 -11.61 -17.81 5.83
CA TYR A 42 -10.57 -16.83 5.57
C TYR A 42 -11.23 -15.55 5.09
N ASN A 43 -10.71 -14.41 5.54
CA ASN A 43 -11.15 -13.12 5.02
C ASN A 43 -10.92 -13.07 3.51
N HIS A 44 -11.89 -12.55 2.78
CA HIS A 44 -11.81 -12.33 1.34
C HIS A 44 -12.71 -11.16 0.93
N TYR A 45 -12.55 -10.73 -0.31
CA TYR A 45 -13.30 -9.64 -0.92
C TYR A 45 -14.02 -10.15 -2.17
N THR A 46 -14.43 -9.25 -3.05
CA THR A 46 -14.97 -9.64 -4.36
C THR A 46 -13.92 -10.49 -5.08
N ILE A 47 -14.31 -11.70 -5.51
CA ILE A 47 -13.42 -12.56 -6.29
C ILE A 47 -13.27 -11.97 -7.68
N ARG A 48 -12.01 -11.76 -8.10
CA ARG A 48 -11.68 -11.06 -9.35
C ARG A 48 -11.22 -12.02 -10.44
N ASP A 49 -11.42 -11.64 -11.69
CA ASP A 49 -10.97 -12.34 -12.88
C ASP A 49 -10.48 -11.34 -13.95
N GLN A 50 -9.15 -11.23 -14.09
CA GLN A 50 -8.52 -10.37 -15.08
C GLN A 50 -8.57 -10.96 -16.50
N SER A 51 -8.94 -12.23 -16.66
CA SER A 51 -8.95 -12.96 -17.93
C SER A 51 -7.62 -12.80 -18.69
N SER A 52 -7.67 -12.35 -19.94
CA SER A 52 -6.51 -12.18 -20.82
C SER A 52 -5.87 -10.78 -20.75
N SER A 53 -6.34 -9.92 -19.84
CA SER A 53 -5.70 -8.63 -19.56
C SER A 53 -4.51 -8.76 -18.61
N TYR A 54 -3.65 -7.74 -18.64
CA TYR A 54 -2.47 -7.59 -17.80
C TYR A 54 -2.76 -6.74 -16.54
N SER A 55 -4.01 -6.72 -16.08
CA SER A 55 -4.51 -5.78 -15.07
C SER A 55 -4.34 -6.21 -13.60
N CYS A 56 -3.52 -7.23 -13.31
CA CYS A 56 -3.43 -7.83 -11.97
C CYS A 56 -3.13 -6.84 -10.84
N VAL A 57 -2.30 -5.82 -11.09
CA VAL A 57 -2.01 -4.76 -10.12
C VAL A 57 -3.25 -3.92 -9.84
N ALA A 58 -3.95 -3.45 -10.88
CA ALA A 58 -5.17 -2.66 -10.72
C ALA A 58 -6.30 -3.45 -10.05
N GLN A 59 -6.43 -4.74 -10.37
CA GLN A 59 -7.37 -5.65 -9.68
C GLN A 59 -7.04 -5.75 -8.19
N SER A 60 -5.76 -5.87 -7.83
CA SER A 60 -5.32 -5.94 -6.44
C SER A 60 -5.53 -4.62 -5.69
N VAL A 61 -5.32 -3.47 -6.34
CA VAL A 61 -5.63 -2.14 -5.77
C VAL A 61 -7.13 -1.98 -5.54
N ALA A 62 -7.97 -2.39 -6.49
CA ALA A 62 -9.41 -2.36 -6.30
C ALA A 62 -9.85 -3.22 -5.10
N THR A 63 -9.20 -4.37 -4.84
CA THR A 63 -9.42 -5.16 -3.61
C THR A 63 -9.07 -4.37 -2.35
N LEU A 64 -7.99 -3.59 -2.36
CA LEU A 64 -7.66 -2.73 -1.22
C LEU A 64 -8.71 -1.63 -1.01
N LEU A 65 -9.20 -1.00 -2.08
CA LEU A 65 -10.27 0.00 -1.98
C LEU A 65 -11.56 -0.60 -1.40
N GLU A 66 -11.92 -1.84 -1.77
CA GLU A 66 -13.03 -2.58 -1.14
C GLU A 66 -12.81 -2.78 0.36
N ALA A 67 -11.59 -3.08 0.79
CA ALA A 67 -11.25 -3.22 2.20
C ALA A 67 -11.46 -1.92 2.98
N MET A 68 -11.08 -0.79 2.38
CA MET A 68 -11.26 0.53 2.98
C MET A 68 -12.73 0.91 3.08
N LEU A 69 -13.54 0.55 2.09
CA LEU A 69 -14.99 0.68 2.15
C LEU A 69 -15.61 -0.20 3.23
N ARG A 70 -15.15 -1.45 3.36
CA ARG A 70 -15.63 -2.40 4.38
C ARG A 70 -15.36 -1.88 5.79
N LYS A 71 -14.21 -1.22 6.03
CA LYS A 71 -13.92 -0.56 7.32
C LYS A 71 -14.95 0.51 7.69
N ASN A 72 -15.59 1.12 6.70
CA ASN A 72 -16.67 2.10 6.88
C ASN A 72 -18.08 1.46 6.76
N GLY A 73 -18.19 0.14 6.89
CA GLY A 73 -19.46 -0.60 6.86
C GLY A 73 -20.08 -0.76 5.47
N LYS A 74 -19.30 -0.53 4.40
CA LYS A 74 -19.77 -0.64 3.01
C LYS A 74 -19.13 -1.85 2.31
N GLU A 75 -19.95 -2.82 1.94
CA GLU A 75 -19.51 -3.99 1.17
C GLU A 75 -19.98 -3.87 -0.28
N VAL A 76 -19.19 -3.15 -1.09
CA VAL A 76 -19.52 -2.92 -2.51
C VAL A 76 -18.30 -3.21 -3.39
N PRO A 77 -18.48 -3.89 -4.53
CA PRO A 77 -17.37 -4.16 -5.44
C PRO A 77 -16.82 -2.89 -6.11
N VAL A 78 -15.49 -2.79 -6.20
CA VAL A 78 -14.77 -1.66 -6.81
C VAL A 78 -14.15 -2.09 -8.14
N SER A 79 -14.23 -1.19 -9.12
CA SER A 79 -13.68 -1.38 -10.45
C SER A 79 -12.18 -1.22 -10.50
N ALA A 80 -11.50 -2.11 -11.21
CA ALA A 80 -10.07 -1.99 -11.53
C ALA A 80 -9.81 -1.11 -12.77
N LYS A 81 -10.83 -0.86 -13.61
CA LYS A 81 -10.63 -0.26 -14.93
C LYS A 81 -10.20 1.21 -14.87
N PRO A 82 -10.80 2.11 -14.05
CA PRO A 82 -10.32 3.48 -13.92
C PRO A 82 -8.87 3.57 -13.41
N ILE A 83 -8.49 2.70 -12.47
CA ILE A 83 -7.10 2.61 -11.97
C ILE A 83 -6.17 2.24 -13.11
N TYR A 84 -6.53 1.21 -13.88
CA TYR A 84 -5.74 0.72 -14.99
C TYR A 84 -5.57 1.78 -16.08
N LEU A 85 -6.65 2.45 -16.49
CA LEU A 85 -6.62 3.50 -17.52
C LEU A 85 -5.78 4.72 -17.13
N SER A 86 -5.62 4.98 -15.83
CA SER A 86 -4.88 6.13 -15.31
C SER A 86 -3.36 5.93 -15.31
N ARG A 87 -2.86 4.74 -15.65
CA ARG A 87 -1.42 4.46 -15.68
C ARG A 87 -0.72 5.19 -16.83
N THR A 88 0.54 5.58 -16.59
CA THR A 88 1.35 6.29 -17.59
C THR A 88 1.92 5.36 -18.65
N ASN A 89 2.12 4.07 -18.34
CA ASN A 89 2.65 3.12 -19.31
C ASN A 89 1.61 2.71 -20.36
N GLN A 90 2.06 2.59 -21.62
CA GLN A 90 1.23 2.16 -22.74
C GLN A 90 1.32 0.64 -22.93
N GLY A 91 0.26 0.00 -23.43
CA GLY A 91 0.22 -1.44 -23.66
C GLY A 91 -0.30 -2.21 -22.45
N GLY A 92 0.42 -3.23 -21.97
CA GLY A 92 -0.02 -4.09 -20.86
C GLY A 92 0.77 -3.90 -19.56
N GLY A 93 0.11 -4.13 -18.43
CA GLY A 93 0.71 -4.15 -17.11
C GLY A 93 0.73 -2.78 -16.43
N MET A 94 1.17 -2.75 -15.17
CA MET A 94 1.21 -1.54 -14.35
C MET A 94 2.33 -1.64 -13.29
N TYR A 95 2.91 -0.50 -12.91
CA TYR A 95 3.83 -0.41 -11.78
C TYR A 95 3.06 -0.40 -10.45
N PHE A 96 3.62 -0.97 -9.37
CA PHE A 96 2.93 -0.99 -8.08
C PHE A 96 2.85 0.42 -7.50
N ARG A 97 3.94 1.21 -7.58
CA ARG A 97 3.99 2.61 -7.05
C ARG A 97 2.90 3.46 -7.63
N GLU A 98 2.87 3.47 -8.94
CA GLU A 98 1.89 4.25 -9.68
C GLU A 98 0.47 3.78 -9.37
N ALA A 99 0.20 2.48 -9.32
CA ALA A 99 -1.14 1.97 -9.02
C ALA A 99 -1.60 2.35 -7.61
N MET A 100 -0.70 2.26 -6.64
CA MET A 100 -0.99 2.62 -5.25
C MET A 100 -1.18 4.13 -5.11
N ASP A 101 -0.39 4.95 -5.81
CA ASP A 101 -0.56 6.41 -5.88
C ASP A 101 -1.88 6.82 -6.54
N ILE A 102 -2.25 6.19 -7.66
CA ILE A 102 -3.53 6.40 -8.35
C ILE A 102 -4.70 6.08 -7.42
N GLY A 103 -4.73 4.89 -6.82
CA GLY A 103 -5.83 4.54 -5.90
C GLY A 103 -5.84 5.39 -4.63
N SER A 104 -4.68 5.86 -4.17
CA SER A 104 -4.57 6.79 -3.04
C SER A 104 -5.15 8.17 -3.35
N LYS A 105 -4.84 8.74 -4.52
CA LYS A 105 -5.21 10.12 -4.89
C LYS A 105 -6.57 10.22 -5.57
N ASN A 106 -6.95 9.22 -6.35
CA ASN A 106 -8.13 9.26 -7.20
C ASN A 106 -9.17 8.19 -6.83
N GLY A 107 -8.82 7.22 -5.97
CA GLY A 107 -9.69 6.09 -5.68
C GLY A 107 -10.04 5.28 -6.94
N SER A 108 -11.28 4.79 -7.00
CA SER A 108 -11.88 4.21 -8.20
C SER A 108 -13.41 4.17 -8.05
N THR A 109 -14.12 3.83 -9.12
CA THR A 109 -15.59 3.72 -9.10
C THR A 109 -16.08 2.32 -8.78
N LEU A 110 -17.39 2.15 -8.69
CA LEU A 110 -18.02 0.85 -8.43
C LEU A 110 -17.95 -0.06 -9.67
N GLU A 111 -17.74 -1.36 -9.45
CA GLU A 111 -17.71 -2.37 -10.53
C GLU A 111 -19.02 -2.39 -11.34
N TYR A 112 -20.14 -2.05 -10.71
CA TYR A 112 -21.45 -1.98 -11.39
C TYR A 112 -21.53 -0.81 -12.39
N LEU A 113 -20.83 0.30 -12.13
CA LEU A 113 -20.82 1.46 -13.03
C LEU A 113 -19.83 1.26 -14.16
N VAL A 114 -18.62 0.79 -13.84
CA VAL A 114 -17.57 0.53 -14.83
C VAL A 114 -17.05 -0.89 -14.62
N PRO A 115 -17.55 -1.88 -15.39
CA PRO A 115 -17.08 -3.26 -15.28
C PRO A 115 -15.59 -3.39 -15.65
N SER A 116 -14.93 -4.35 -15.00
CA SER A 116 -13.50 -4.65 -15.16
C SER A 116 -13.16 -6.14 -15.05
N GLN A 117 -14.15 -7.02 -14.85
CA GLN A 117 -13.94 -8.47 -14.81
C GLN A 117 -14.10 -9.13 -16.19
N ASN A 118 -13.38 -10.22 -16.42
CA ASN A 118 -13.44 -11.05 -17.64
C ASN A 118 -13.08 -10.32 -18.94
N MET A 119 -12.32 -9.23 -18.85
CA MET A 119 -11.98 -8.38 -20.00
C MET A 119 -10.66 -8.78 -20.66
N THR A 120 -10.58 -8.54 -21.98
CA THR A 120 -9.30 -8.57 -22.71
C THR A 120 -8.48 -7.33 -22.38
N GLU A 121 -7.20 -7.34 -22.76
CA GLU A 121 -6.35 -6.15 -22.64
C GLU A 121 -6.90 -4.95 -23.41
N GLU A 122 -7.46 -5.17 -24.59
CA GLU A 122 -8.08 -4.10 -25.40
C GLU A 122 -9.27 -3.48 -24.66
N GLN A 123 -10.16 -4.31 -24.09
CA GLN A 123 -11.32 -3.85 -23.35
C GLN A 123 -10.96 -3.12 -22.05
N MET A 124 -9.89 -3.52 -21.38
CA MET A 124 -9.37 -2.81 -20.20
C MET A 124 -8.74 -1.45 -20.55
N ASN A 125 -8.31 -1.27 -21.80
CA ASN A 125 -7.71 -0.02 -22.31
C ASN A 125 -8.70 0.90 -23.02
N ASP A 126 -9.95 0.47 -23.19
CA ASP A 126 -10.98 1.26 -23.85
C ASP A 126 -11.71 2.15 -22.83
N ASP A 127 -11.59 3.47 -22.96
CA ASP A 127 -12.24 4.47 -22.11
C ASP A 127 -13.49 5.08 -22.73
N SER A 128 -13.91 4.65 -23.93
CA SER A 128 -14.98 5.27 -24.71
C SER A 128 -16.35 5.28 -24.01
N ASP A 129 -16.58 4.32 -23.11
CA ASP A 129 -17.83 4.15 -22.37
C ASP A 129 -17.78 4.74 -20.94
N ILE A 130 -16.71 5.43 -20.55
CA ILE A 130 -16.55 6.00 -19.20
C ILE A 130 -16.90 7.47 -19.19
N THR A 131 -17.84 7.85 -18.32
CA THR A 131 -18.26 9.24 -18.15
C THR A 131 -17.54 9.93 -16.99
N MET A 132 -17.59 11.27 -16.96
CA MET A 132 -17.07 12.05 -15.82
C MET A 132 -17.81 11.75 -14.51
N PHE A 133 -19.09 11.38 -14.59
CA PHE A 133 -19.87 10.96 -13.42
C PHE A 133 -19.34 9.64 -12.85
N ASP A 134 -18.94 8.70 -13.71
CA ASP A 134 -18.37 7.44 -13.26
C ASP A 134 -17.05 7.66 -12.52
N ILE A 135 -16.25 8.62 -12.98
CA ILE A 135 -14.95 8.97 -12.38
C ILE A 135 -15.12 9.69 -11.04
N SER A 136 -16.10 10.59 -10.90
CA SER A 136 -16.26 11.40 -9.68
C SER A 136 -16.66 10.59 -8.43
N VAL A 137 -17.17 9.37 -8.60
CA VAL A 137 -17.36 8.43 -7.49
C VAL A 137 -16.01 8.03 -6.86
N GLY A 138 -14.93 8.00 -7.65
CA GLY A 138 -13.57 7.70 -7.19
C GLY A 138 -13.05 8.69 -6.15
N ASP A 139 -13.42 9.97 -6.26
CA ASP A 139 -13.03 11.01 -5.31
C ASP A 139 -13.54 10.72 -3.88
N LEU A 140 -14.60 9.92 -3.73
CA LEU A 140 -15.10 9.49 -2.42
C LEU A 140 -14.25 8.40 -1.77
N LEU A 141 -13.37 7.76 -2.54
CA LEU A 141 -12.50 6.64 -2.11
C LEU A 141 -11.01 7.02 -2.09
N SER A 142 -10.69 8.29 -2.29
CA SER A 142 -9.32 8.82 -2.28
C SER A 142 -8.93 9.43 -0.93
N GLY A 143 -7.70 9.95 -0.84
CA GLY A 143 -7.20 10.66 0.35
C GLY A 143 -6.46 9.79 1.36
N MET A 144 -6.01 8.60 0.96
CA MET A 144 -5.30 7.67 1.85
C MET A 144 -3.80 7.75 1.62
N ALA A 145 -2.99 7.43 2.63
CA ALA A 145 -1.58 7.14 2.42
C ALA A 145 -1.40 5.68 1.99
N TYR A 146 -0.29 5.35 1.32
CA TYR A 146 0.12 3.97 1.11
C TYR A 146 1.46 3.69 1.76
N ILE A 147 1.57 2.53 2.37
CA ILE A 147 2.70 2.18 3.24
C ILE A 147 3.35 0.91 2.74
N SER A 148 4.68 0.94 2.68
CA SER A 148 5.49 -0.22 2.36
C SER A 148 5.75 -1.11 3.57
N VAL A 149 5.54 -2.41 3.39
CA VAL A 149 5.70 -3.44 4.41
C VAL A 149 6.96 -4.26 4.10
N PRO A 150 7.85 -4.47 5.08
CA PRO A 150 8.99 -5.37 4.92
C PRO A 150 8.54 -6.80 4.56
N PHE A 151 9.37 -7.52 3.81
CA PHE A 151 9.09 -8.92 3.45
C PHE A 151 9.38 -9.85 4.63
N ASN A 152 8.52 -9.77 5.64
CA ASN A 152 8.60 -10.53 6.88
C ASN A 152 7.19 -11.00 7.26
N PHE A 153 7.04 -12.28 7.59
CA PHE A 153 5.74 -12.88 7.89
C PHE A 153 5.05 -12.23 9.10
N ASN A 154 5.81 -11.86 10.13
CA ASN A 154 5.23 -11.27 11.32
C ASN A 154 4.79 -9.83 11.07
N ASP A 155 5.58 -9.04 10.35
CA ASP A 155 5.21 -7.67 9.98
C ASP A 155 3.92 -7.68 9.14
N ILE A 156 3.88 -8.53 8.11
CA ILE A 156 2.69 -8.72 7.26
C ILE A 156 1.46 -9.14 8.08
N ALA A 157 1.59 -10.16 8.93
CA ALA A 157 0.48 -10.62 9.76
C ALA A 157 0.03 -9.57 10.79
N SER A 158 0.96 -8.77 11.34
CA SER A 158 0.61 -7.67 12.25
C SER A 158 -0.21 -6.56 11.57
N VAL A 159 0.05 -6.31 10.29
CA VAL A 159 -0.75 -5.37 9.48
C VAL A 159 -2.13 -5.97 9.20
N LEU A 160 -2.22 -7.27 8.89
CA LEU A 160 -3.49 -7.97 8.70
C LEU A 160 -4.36 -7.99 9.97
N ASP A 161 -3.76 -8.11 11.17
CA ASP A 161 -4.47 -8.01 12.45
C ASP A 161 -5.17 -6.66 12.65
N LYS A 162 -4.67 -5.59 12.03
CA LYS A 162 -5.30 -4.25 12.00
C LYS A 162 -6.38 -4.14 10.91
N GLY A 163 -6.75 -5.25 10.28
CA GLY A 163 -7.74 -5.32 9.20
C GLY A 163 -7.25 -4.69 7.89
N ASN A 164 -5.93 -4.60 7.69
CA ASN A 164 -5.33 -4.00 6.49
C ASN A 164 -4.82 -5.11 5.54
N PRO A 165 -5.57 -5.46 4.48
CA PRO A 165 -5.01 -6.28 3.41
C PRO A 165 -3.96 -5.48 2.64
N MET A 166 -3.12 -6.17 1.88
CA MET A 166 -2.00 -5.56 1.16
C MET A 166 -1.83 -6.18 -0.22
N ILE A 167 -1.46 -5.37 -1.21
CA ILE A 167 -1.01 -5.93 -2.48
C ILE A 167 0.38 -6.52 -2.31
N VAL A 168 0.67 -7.59 -3.03
CA VAL A 168 1.98 -8.23 -3.07
C VAL A 168 2.33 -8.64 -4.50
N GLY A 169 3.57 -8.35 -4.89
CA GLY A 169 4.12 -8.80 -6.16
C GLY A 169 4.94 -10.07 -5.98
N PHE A 170 4.78 -11.06 -6.86
CA PHE A 170 5.59 -12.27 -6.89
C PHE A 170 6.20 -12.52 -8.26
N VAL A 171 7.44 -13.03 -8.27
CA VAL A 171 8.09 -13.55 -9.48
C VAL A 171 8.23 -15.08 -9.46
N TRP A 172 7.80 -15.74 -10.53
CA TRP A 172 7.63 -17.19 -10.57
C TRP A 172 7.67 -17.76 -12.00
N ASP A 173 7.71 -19.09 -12.12
CA ASP A 173 7.40 -19.88 -13.32
C ASP A 173 6.08 -20.67 -13.13
N TYR A 174 5.35 -20.93 -14.21
CA TYR A 174 3.94 -21.37 -14.15
C TYR A 174 3.70 -22.66 -13.37
N ASP A 175 4.67 -23.57 -13.37
CA ASP A 175 4.67 -24.80 -12.60
C ASP A 175 4.82 -24.59 -11.08
N GLU A 176 5.13 -23.38 -10.63
CA GLU A 176 5.20 -23.01 -9.20
C GLU A 176 3.84 -22.52 -8.67
N TRP A 177 3.06 -21.80 -9.48
CA TRP A 177 1.95 -20.95 -9.00
C TRP A 177 0.57 -21.60 -9.04
N ASP A 178 0.19 -22.27 -10.14
CA ASP A 178 -1.22 -22.68 -10.37
C ASP A 178 -1.63 -23.93 -9.56
N ARG A 179 -1.78 -23.74 -8.24
CA ARG A 179 -2.24 -24.72 -7.24
C ARG A 179 -2.69 -24.03 -5.95
N GLU A 180 -3.36 -24.76 -5.06
CA GLU A 180 -3.83 -24.22 -3.76
C GLU A 180 -2.66 -23.77 -2.86
N PHE A 181 -1.56 -24.54 -2.87
CA PHE A 181 -0.33 -24.24 -2.13
C PHE A 181 0.84 -24.07 -3.12
N PRO A 182 1.13 -22.85 -3.60
CA PRO A 182 2.25 -22.60 -4.51
C PRO A 182 3.55 -23.18 -3.97
N LYS A 183 4.36 -23.77 -4.85
CA LYS A 183 5.60 -24.46 -4.46
C LYS A 183 6.77 -23.96 -5.28
N ILE A 184 7.84 -23.57 -4.60
CA ILE A 184 9.06 -23.12 -5.25
C ILE A 184 9.72 -24.28 -6.04
N ASN A 185 10.07 -24.00 -7.29
CA ASN A 185 10.96 -24.79 -8.12
C ASN A 185 12.38 -24.20 -8.01
N THR A 186 13.34 -25.03 -7.65
CA THR A 186 14.76 -24.63 -7.52
C THR A 186 15.40 -24.23 -8.85
N ASN A 187 14.86 -24.70 -9.97
CA ASN A 187 15.32 -24.37 -11.33
C ASN A 187 14.51 -23.24 -11.98
N SER A 188 13.67 -22.56 -11.20
CA SER A 188 12.83 -21.46 -11.68
C SER A 188 13.65 -20.32 -12.28
N LYS A 189 13.24 -19.89 -13.46
CA LYS A 189 13.74 -18.74 -14.19
C LYS A 189 13.02 -17.45 -13.81
N ARG A 190 11.96 -17.52 -12.99
CA ARG A 190 11.21 -16.35 -12.47
C ARG A 190 10.72 -15.43 -13.60
N GLN A 191 10.17 -16.01 -14.65
CA GLN A 191 9.84 -15.27 -15.88
C GLN A 191 8.54 -14.45 -15.78
N TYR A 192 7.62 -14.89 -14.92
CA TYR A 192 6.33 -14.22 -14.72
C TYR A 192 6.38 -13.29 -13.53
N HIS A 193 5.68 -12.16 -13.64
CA HIS A 193 5.49 -11.20 -12.56
C HIS A 193 4.00 -10.95 -12.38
N HIS A 194 3.48 -11.25 -11.20
CA HIS A 194 2.06 -11.19 -10.88
C HIS A 194 1.81 -10.45 -9.57
N CYS A 195 0.72 -9.69 -9.52
CA CYS A 195 0.28 -8.98 -8.32
C CYS A 195 -1.02 -9.61 -7.82
N VAL A 196 -1.06 -9.88 -6.52
CA VAL A 196 -2.24 -10.42 -5.81
C VAL A 196 -2.42 -9.67 -4.50
N THR A 197 -3.52 -9.93 -3.79
CA THR A 197 -3.78 -9.31 -2.49
C THR A 197 -3.60 -10.33 -1.37
N ILE A 198 -2.78 -10.05 -0.36
CA ILE A 198 -2.78 -10.78 0.90
C ILE A 198 -3.99 -10.29 1.70
N VAL A 199 -4.90 -11.22 2.01
CA VAL A 199 -6.20 -10.91 2.63
C VAL A 199 -6.34 -11.48 4.03
N ASP A 200 -5.54 -12.49 4.37
CA ASP A 200 -5.55 -13.14 5.66
C ASP A 200 -4.22 -13.89 5.91
N TYR A 201 -4.09 -14.51 7.08
CA TYR A 201 -3.01 -15.43 7.44
C TYR A 201 -3.53 -16.54 8.36
N THR A 202 -2.87 -17.69 8.38
CA THR A 202 -3.32 -18.85 9.15
C THR A 202 -2.18 -19.82 9.48
N LEU A 203 -2.47 -20.76 10.38
CA LEU A 203 -1.70 -21.97 10.63
C LEU A 203 -2.43 -23.16 9.98
N ILE A 204 -1.73 -24.03 9.27
CA ILE A 204 -2.28 -25.28 8.75
C ILE A 204 -1.29 -26.40 9.09
N ASN A 205 -1.71 -27.36 9.92
CA ASN A 205 -0.87 -28.47 10.38
C ASN A 205 0.46 -28.00 10.98
N GLY A 206 0.44 -26.90 11.74
CA GLY A 206 1.63 -26.31 12.36
C GLY A 206 2.51 -25.47 11.43
N VAL A 207 2.15 -25.29 10.15
CA VAL A 207 2.89 -24.46 9.19
C VAL A 207 2.17 -23.13 8.98
N LYS A 208 2.91 -22.02 9.00
CA LYS A 208 2.39 -20.67 8.78
C LYS A 208 2.16 -20.41 7.29
N TYR A 209 1.01 -19.82 6.98
CA TYR A 209 0.65 -19.40 5.63
C TYR A 209 0.05 -18.00 5.62
N LEU A 210 0.47 -17.20 4.64
CA LEU A 210 -0.29 -16.03 4.20
C LEU A 210 -1.39 -16.51 3.23
N VAL A 211 -2.60 -16.00 3.37
CA VAL A 211 -3.71 -16.28 2.47
C VAL A 211 -3.81 -15.15 1.47
N ILE A 212 -3.63 -15.47 0.19
CA ILE A 212 -3.74 -14.50 -0.90
C ILE A 212 -5.00 -14.75 -1.71
N GLN A 213 -5.59 -13.67 -2.20
CA GLN A 213 -6.67 -13.66 -3.17
C GLN A 213 -6.09 -13.33 -4.54
N ASP A 214 -6.24 -14.26 -5.48
CA ASP A 214 -5.79 -14.12 -6.86
C ASP A 214 -6.87 -13.43 -7.72
N SER A 215 -6.48 -12.95 -8.90
CA SER A 215 -7.38 -12.33 -9.89
C SER A 215 -7.63 -13.25 -11.09
N TRP A 216 -7.67 -14.57 -10.87
CA TRP A 216 -7.89 -15.60 -11.91
C TRP A 216 -9.23 -16.34 -11.74
N GLY A 217 -10.16 -15.73 -11.03
CA GLY A 217 -11.50 -16.25 -10.81
C GLY A 217 -11.58 -17.34 -9.74
N LYS A 218 -12.82 -17.65 -9.34
CA LYS A 218 -13.13 -18.61 -8.27
C LYS A 218 -12.71 -20.06 -8.56
N GLY A 219 -12.48 -20.40 -9.83
CA GLY A 219 -12.15 -21.77 -10.25
C GLY A 219 -10.69 -22.17 -9.98
N ARG A 220 -9.85 -21.25 -9.51
CA ARG A 220 -8.43 -21.48 -9.23
C ARG A 220 -8.16 -21.53 -7.73
N GLY A 221 -7.12 -22.27 -7.35
CA GLY A 221 -6.77 -22.47 -5.94
C GLY A 221 -7.96 -23.00 -5.12
N LYS A 222 -8.16 -22.45 -3.93
CA LYS A 222 -9.33 -22.68 -3.09
C LYS A 222 -10.31 -21.51 -3.23
N ASN A 223 -11.25 -21.60 -4.17
CA ASN A 223 -12.24 -20.55 -4.43
C ASN A 223 -11.62 -19.17 -4.75
N GLY A 224 -10.52 -19.13 -5.51
CA GLY A 224 -9.76 -17.90 -5.80
C GLY A 224 -8.67 -17.57 -4.78
N LEU A 225 -8.54 -18.36 -3.70
CA LEU A 225 -7.51 -18.18 -2.68
C LEU A 225 -6.34 -19.15 -2.86
N ARG A 226 -5.14 -18.73 -2.43
CA ARG A 226 -3.95 -19.58 -2.34
C ARG A 226 -3.22 -19.36 -1.01
N PHE A 227 -2.44 -20.35 -0.59
CA PHE A 227 -1.72 -20.34 0.69
C PHE A 227 -0.22 -20.27 0.45
N ILE A 228 0.36 -19.13 0.81
CA ILE A 228 1.77 -18.79 0.56
C ILE A 228 2.59 -19.08 1.82
N SER A 229 3.52 -20.03 1.71
CA SER A 229 4.48 -20.39 2.77
C SER A 229 5.62 -19.37 2.87
N GLU A 230 6.35 -19.40 3.99
CA GLU A 230 7.42 -18.43 4.29
C GLU A 230 8.57 -18.42 3.27
N GLU A 231 8.84 -19.55 2.61
CA GLU A 231 9.84 -19.64 1.54
C GLU A 231 9.57 -18.68 0.36
N TRP A 232 8.31 -18.31 0.14
CA TRP A 232 7.89 -17.40 -0.94
C TRP A 232 8.24 -15.93 -0.68
N LEU A 233 8.67 -15.56 0.54
CA LEU A 233 9.26 -14.24 0.79
C LEU A 233 10.41 -13.95 -0.21
N SER A 234 11.18 -14.99 -0.58
CA SER A 234 12.27 -14.90 -1.56
C SER A 234 11.82 -14.58 -3.00
N ARG A 235 10.51 -14.62 -3.25
CA ARG A 235 9.85 -14.34 -4.54
C ARG A 235 9.09 -13.03 -4.53
N MET A 236 8.96 -12.37 -3.38
CA MET A 236 8.26 -11.09 -3.27
C MET A 236 9.05 -9.97 -3.93
N THR A 237 8.34 -9.03 -4.54
CA THR A 237 8.93 -7.84 -5.20
C THR A 237 8.34 -6.52 -4.74
N ALA A 238 7.15 -6.54 -4.14
CA ALA A 238 6.43 -5.39 -3.60
C ALA A 238 5.47 -5.89 -2.53
N CYS A 239 5.14 -5.07 -1.52
CA CYS A 239 4.19 -5.45 -0.47
C CYS A 239 3.65 -4.22 0.25
N TRP A 240 2.53 -3.65 -0.19
CA TRP A 240 2.05 -2.37 0.33
C TRP A 240 0.55 -2.37 0.61
N TYR A 241 0.13 -1.49 1.52
CA TYR A 241 -1.26 -1.36 1.93
C TYR A 241 -1.68 0.10 2.04
N TYR A 242 -2.99 0.36 2.12
CA TYR A 242 -3.54 1.69 2.36
C TYR A 242 -3.79 1.96 3.84
N GLU A 243 -3.41 3.15 4.29
CA GLU A 243 -3.64 3.65 5.65
C GLU A 243 -4.41 4.97 5.60
N LEU A 244 -5.47 5.07 6.38
CA LEU A 244 -6.19 6.34 6.56
C LEU A 244 -5.40 7.20 7.53
N MET A 245 -4.88 8.33 7.08
CA MET A 245 -4.19 9.27 7.96
C MET A 245 -5.20 10.21 8.58
N MET A 246 -5.41 10.11 9.89
CA MET A 246 -6.35 10.97 10.62
C MET A 246 -5.61 12.13 11.26
N PHE A 247 -6.06 13.36 11.05
CA PHE A 247 -5.47 14.56 11.65
C PHE A 247 -6.51 15.24 12.51
N ASN A 248 -6.24 15.38 13.81
CA ASN A 248 -7.03 16.17 14.74
C ASN A 248 -6.06 16.91 15.66
N GLU A 249 -6.40 18.14 16.05
CA GLU A 249 -5.70 18.81 17.16
C GLU A 249 -6.05 18.09 18.47
N ILE A 250 -5.04 17.71 19.23
CA ILE A 250 -5.18 17.23 20.61
C ILE A 250 -4.47 18.22 21.53
N GLU A 251 -4.93 18.33 22.78
CA GLU A 251 -4.27 19.24 23.72
C GLU A 251 -2.78 18.89 23.87
N PRO A 252 -1.88 19.86 23.66
CA PRO A 252 -0.46 19.60 23.73
C PRO A 252 -0.02 19.25 25.16
N ASP A 253 0.89 18.28 25.29
CA ASP A 253 1.72 18.16 26.49
C ASP A 253 2.79 19.25 26.41
N THR A 254 2.56 20.38 27.08
CA THR A 254 3.29 21.64 26.86
C THR A 254 4.66 21.75 27.53
N ASN A 255 5.17 20.74 28.26
CA ASN A 255 6.27 21.01 29.19
C ASN A 255 7.69 20.63 28.72
N GLN A 256 8.03 20.80 27.42
CA GLN A 256 9.30 20.27 26.88
C GLN A 256 10.01 21.17 25.85
N LYS A 257 11.35 21.23 25.90
CA LYS A 257 12.20 22.05 25.01
C LYS A 257 13.07 21.18 24.09
N PHE A 258 13.16 21.57 22.82
CA PHE A 258 14.03 20.97 21.82
C PHE A 258 15.35 21.73 21.71
N GLU A 259 16.44 21.08 22.13
CA GLU A 259 17.81 21.64 22.11
C GLU A 259 18.67 21.10 20.96
N LYS A 260 18.35 19.90 20.48
CA LYS A 260 19.07 19.17 19.44
C LYS A 260 18.35 19.27 18.11
N ASP A 261 19.11 19.47 17.02
CA ASP A 261 18.57 19.39 15.67
C ASP A 261 18.17 17.95 15.33
N LEU A 262 17.01 17.79 14.69
CA LEU A 262 16.48 16.49 14.27
C LEU A 262 16.26 16.48 12.77
N GLU A 263 16.70 15.42 12.11
CA GLU A 263 16.63 15.27 10.65
C GLU A 263 16.40 13.81 10.24
N PHE A 264 16.14 13.62 8.94
CA PHE A 264 15.81 12.33 8.35
C PHE A 264 16.79 11.21 8.73
N GLY A 265 16.26 10.04 9.06
CA GLY A 265 17.04 8.85 9.41
C GLY A 265 17.41 8.75 10.89
N MET A 266 17.21 9.80 11.69
CA MET A 266 17.48 9.76 13.12
C MET A 266 16.49 8.88 13.88
N ARG A 267 16.97 8.13 14.86
CA ARG A 267 16.14 7.43 15.86
C ARG A 267 16.52 7.92 17.25
N ASP A 268 15.62 8.65 17.90
CA ASP A 268 15.92 9.39 19.14
C ASP A 268 14.63 9.65 19.95
N PRO A 269 14.65 9.61 21.29
CA PRO A 269 13.51 10.05 22.11
C PRO A 269 13.04 11.48 21.80
N ASP A 270 13.92 12.39 21.36
CA ASP A 270 13.53 13.73 20.88
C ASP A 270 12.66 13.67 19.62
N VAL A 271 12.81 12.65 18.77
CA VAL A 271 11.93 12.47 17.61
C VAL A 271 10.53 12.04 18.06
N THR A 272 10.42 11.15 19.06
CA THR A 272 9.12 10.79 19.64
C THR A 272 8.41 12.04 20.16
N ARG A 273 9.12 12.88 20.92
CA ARG A 273 8.61 14.16 21.42
C ARG A 273 8.16 15.09 20.29
N LEU A 274 8.94 15.18 19.21
CA LEU A 274 8.59 16.00 18.05
C LEU A 274 7.32 15.47 17.36
N GLN A 275 7.18 14.15 17.19
CA GLN A 275 6.00 13.53 16.61
C GLN A 275 4.75 13.79 17.46
N ASP A 276 4.86 13.65 18.79
CA ASP A 276 3.76 13.96 19.72
C ASP A 276 3.35 15.44 19.66
N PHE A 277 4.33 16.35 19.62
CA PHE A 277 4.06 17.78 19.40
C PHE A 277 3.33 18.03 18.07
N LEU A 278 3.81 17.44 16.97
CA LEU A 278 3.20 17.63 15.65
C LEU A 278 1.79 17.02 15.58
N LYS A 279 1.50 15.94 16.32
CA LYS A 279 0.14 15.41 16.47
C LYS A 279 -0.76 16.41 17.18
N ALA A 280 -0.31 16.97 18.31
CA ALA A 280 -1.05 17.98 19.03
C ALA A 280 -1.36 19.21 18.18
N GLN A 281 -0.43 19.58 17.31
CA GLN A 281 -0.59 20.69 16.37
C GLN A 281 -1.35 20.32 15.08
N GLY A 282 -1.81 19.07 14.92
CA GLY A 282 -2.57 18.61 13.75
C GLY A 282 -1.74 18.36 12.48
N TYR A 283 -0.41 18.35 12.55
CA TYR A 283 0.49 18.12 11.40
C TYR A 283 0.97 16.68 11.27
N PHE A 284 0.79 15.84 12.29
CA PHE A 284 1.14 14.42 12.26
C PHE A 284 -0.11 13.57 12.53
N PRO A 285 -0.29 12.40 11.87
CA PRO A 285 -1.52 11.64 12.02
C PRO A 285 -1.71 11.09 13.45
N ILE A 286 -2.90 11.27 14.01
CA ILE A 286 -3.23 10.87 15.39
C ILE A 286 -3.29 9.35 15.57
N ASN A 287 -3.66 8.62 14.52
CA ASN A 287 -3.77 7.17 14.51
C ASN A 287 -2.45 6.45 14.17
N THR A 288 -1.36 7.20 14.08
CA THR A 288 0.00 6.71 13.82
C THR A 288 0.81 6.71 15.11
N GLU A 289 1.61 5.69 15.41
CA GLU A 289 2.44 5.67 16.62
C GLU A 289 3.59 6.70 16.52
N SER A 290 4.00 7.29 17.65
CA SER A 290 5.22 8.13 17.71
C SER A 290 6.43 7.22 17.88
N THR A 291 6.91 6.67 16.76
CA THR A 291 7.92 5.60 16.71
C THR A 291 9.32 6.04 17.13
N GLY A 292 9.55 7.36 17.24
CA GLY A 292 10.88 7.92 17.51
C GLY A 292 11.84 7.83 16.33
N TYR A 293 11.34 7.49 15.14
CA TYR A 293 12.10 7.49 13.89
C TYR A 293 11.71 8.66 12.99
N TYR A 294 12.70 9.41 12.53
CA TYR A 294 12.51 10.57 11.67
C TYR A 294 12.46 10.13 10.22
N GLY A 295 11.34 9.52 9.83
CA GLY A 295 11.09 9.06 8.47
C GLY A 295 10.48 10.14 7.56
N SER A 296 10.04 9.69 6.40
CA SER A 296 9.37 10.50 5.37
C SER A 296 8.07 11.16 5.86
N ILE A 297 7.30 10.48 6.72
CA ILE A 297 6.09 11.03 7.34
C ILE A 297 6.45 12.19 8.28
N THR A 298 7.48 12.03 9.11
CA THR A 298 7.96 13.10 10.00
C THR A 298 8.52 14.28 9.22
N VAL A 299 9.29 14.03 8.14
CA VAL A 299 9.77 15.09 7.22
C VAL A 299 8.61 15.91 6.67
N LYS A 300 7.55 15.23 6.19
CA LYS A 300 6.36 15.91 5.67
C LYS A 300 5.66 16.73 6.75
N ALA A 301 5.41 16.14 7.93
CA ALA A 301 4.75 16.82 9.04
C ALA A 301 5.50 18.08 9.49
N VAL A 302 6.84 18.01 9.59
CA VAL A 302 7.68 19.17 9.94
C VAL A 302 7.62 20.23 8.84
N ARG A 303 7.66 19.83 7.57
CA ARG A 303 7.55 20.77 6.45
C ARG A 303 6.21 21.50 6.45
N ASP A 304 5.11 20.78 6.65
CA ASP A 304 3.76 21.36 6.68
C ASP A 304 3.61 22.34 7.86
N PHE A 305 4.14 21.97 9.04
CA PHE A 305 4.23 22.88 10.19
C PHE A 305 5.07 24.12 9.89
N GLN A 306 6.24 23.95 9.26
CA GLN A 306 7.13 25.06 8.92
C GLN A 306 6.47 26.04 7.93
N LEU A 307 5.74 25.54 6.93
CA LEU A 307 4.97 26.39 6.01
C LEU A 307 3.86 27.14 6.75
N ALA A 308 3.08 26.45 7.57
CA ALA A 308 1.98 27.06 8.31
C ALA A 308 2.41 28.07 9.37
N LYS A 309 3.64 27.95 9.89
CA LYS A 309 4.25 28.91 10.82
C LYS A 309 5.20 29.90 10.13
N GLU A 310 5.21 29.94 8.79
CA GLU A 310 6.03 30.85 7.97
C GLU A 310 7.54 30.77 8.28
N ILE A 311 8.01 29.61 8.72
CA ILE A 311 9.43 29.33 9.01
C ILE A 311 10.20 29.13 7.70
N ILE A 312 9.53 28.55 6.72
CA ILE A 312 9.95 28.41 5.33
C ILE A 312 8.87 29.01 4.42
N SER A 313 9.28 29.45 3.24
CA SER A 313 8.37 30.02 2.24
C SER A 313 8.04 29.02 1.13
N SER A 314 8.85 27.96 0.99
CA SER A 314 8.66 26.94 -0.04
C SER A 314 9.08 25.55 0.44
N PRO A 315 8.44 24.47 -0.05
CA PRO A 315 8.85 23.08 0.17
C PRO A 315 10.29 22.74 -0.25
N GLU A 316 10.89 23.57 -1.11
CA GLU A 316 12.23 23.41 -1.67
C GLU A 316 13.32 24.15 -0.86
N ASP A 317 12.93 24.93 0.16
CA ASP A 317 13.87 25.62 1.04
C ASP A 317 14.82 24.61 1.70
N GLY A 318 16.11 24.94 1.83
CA GLY A 318 17.12 24.00 2.32
C GLY A 318 16.91 23.47 3.76
N GLY A 319 16.03 24.10 4.55
CA GLY A 319 15.61 23.63 5.87
C GLY A 319 14.27 22.88 5.90
N ALA A 320 13.60 22.73 4.75
CA ALA A 320 12.26 22.18 4.64
C ALA A 320 12.22 20.72 5.09
N GLY A 321 11.43 20.46 6.13
CA GLY A 321 11.28 19.13 6.72
C GLY A 321 12.40 18.74 7.71
N ARG A 322 13.35 19.63 8.03
CA ARG A 322 14.32 19.44 9.12
C ARG A 322 13.94 20.27 10.35
N CYS A 323 13.92 19.66 11.54
CA CYS A 323 13.74 20.39 12.80
C CYS A 323 15.06 21.05 13.23
N GLY A 324 15.44 22.13 12.53
CA GLY A 324 16.63 22.94 12.80
C GLY A 324 16.37 24.10 13.77
N PRO A 325 17.36 24.99 14.00
CA PRO A 325 17.29 26.03 15.04
C PRO A 325 16.05 26.92 14.96
N LYS A 326 15.65 27.37 13.75
CA LYS A 326 14.46 28.20 13.55
C LYS A 326 13.17 27.46 13.92
N THR A 327 13.06 26.18 13.56
CA THR A 327 11.90 25.34 13.88
C THR A 327 11.82 25.10 15.38
N ARG A 328 12.94 24.74 16.02
CA ARG A 328 13.01 24.55 17.48
C ARG A 328 12.65 25.81 18.25
N GLU A 329 13.10 26.98 17.80
CA GLU A 329 12.73 28.25 18.43
C GLU A 329 11.22 28.48 18.46
N VAL A 330 10.52 28.22 17.34
CA VAL A 330 9.07 28.36 17.26
C VAL A 330 8.35 27.32 18.13
N ILE A 331 8.78 26.05 18.08
CA ILE A 331 8.19 24.98 18.90
C ILE A 331 8.35 25.30 20.39
N ASN A 332 9.55 25.68 20.83
CA ASN A 332 9.83 26.00 22.23
C ASN A 332 8.99 27.20 22.71
N LYS A 333 8.75 28.20 21.85
CA LYS A 333 7.85 29.34 22.15
C LYS A 333 6.39 28.93 22.29
N ILE A 334 5.96 27.88 21.60
CA ILE A 334 4.59 27.34 21.71
C ILE A 334 4.46 26.55 23.02
N ASN A 335 5.46 25.75 23.38
CA ASN A 335 5.47 24.97 24.62
C ASN A 335 5.61 25.83 25.89
N ASP A 336 6.27 26.99 25.82
CA ASP A 336 6.38 27.92 26.96
C ASP A 336 5.07 28.70 27.28
N LYS A 337 3.97 28.47 26.55
CA LYS A 337 2.64 29.10 26.74
C LYS A 337 1.64 28.11 27.34
#